data_AF-A0A132CHB1-F1
#
_entry.id   AF-A0A132CHB1-F1
#
_cell.length_a   1.000
_cell.length_b   1.000
_cell.length_c   1.000
_cell.angle_alpha   90.00
_cell.angle_beta   90.00
_cell.angle_gamma   90.00
#
_symmetry.space_group_name_H-M   'P 1'
#
loop_
_entity.id
_entity.type
_entity.pdbx_description
1 polymer ?
#
loop_
_entity_poly.entity_id
_entity_poly.type
_entity_poly.pdbx_seq_one_letter_code
_entity_poly.pdbx_strand_id
1 'polypeptide(L)'
;MTIMTRNACRLIRLAVVAAFASLAAAPAVHAAKVSQEGRCSIKENAPADPCKADRGLSATGVVPGKSHDACTAAKKLARENLEGLVSNKTCMKYTNCSKPCKVIESQ
;
A
#
# COMPACT_ATOMS: atom_id res chain seq x y z
N MET A 1 52.27 -36.89 -7.95
CA MET A 1 53.53 -36.30 -7.42
C MET A 1 54.39 -35.83 -8.59
N THR A 2 55.30 -34.87 -8.37
CA THR A 2 56.20 -34.12 -9.31
C THR A 2 55.46 -33.18 -10.28
N ILE A 3 55.37 -31.85 -10.09
CA ILE A 3 56.36 -30.73 -9.99
C ILE A 3 57.25 -30.57 -11.23
N MET A 4 57.09 -29.44 -11.95
CA MET A 4 58.12 -28.46 -12.38
C MET A 4 57.61 -27.68 -13.61
N THR A 5 57.08 -26.46 -13.46
CA THR A 5 57.77 -25.16 -13.59
C THR A 5 58.60 -24.98 -14.87
N ARG A 6 58.19 -24.04 -15.75
CA ARG A 6 59.00 -22.87 -16.23
C ARG A 6 58.43 -22.26 -17.51
N ASN A 7 57.99 -21.00 -17.42
CA ASN A 7 58.42 -19.87 -18.27
C ASN A 7 57.41 -18.73 -18.05
N ALA A 8 57.79 -17.74 -17.26
CA ALA A 8 58.38 -16.50 -17.78
C ALA A 8 57.29 -15.69 -18.51
N CYS A 9 56.60 -14.80 -17.80
CA CYS A 9 57.01 -13.40 -17.66
C CYS A 9 56.91 -12.67 -19.02
N ARG A 10 56.10 -11.59 -19.06
CA ARG A 10 55.52 -10.89 -20.23
C ARG A 10 54.16 -11.50 -20.57
N LEU A 11 53.04 -10.90 -20.19
CA LEU A 11 52.59 -9.62 -20.73
C LEU A 11 51.66 -8.93 -19.72
N ILE A 12 52.25 -8.23 -18.75
CA ILE A 12 51.58 -7.07 -18.14
C ILE A 12 51.68 -5.96 -19.18
N ARG A 13 50.66 -5.83 -20.04
CA ARG A 13 50.50 -4.65 -20.90
C ARG A 13 49.02 -4.26 -20.93
N LEU A 14 48.73 -3.25 -20.12
CA LEU A 14 47.83 -2.13 -20.40
C LEU A 14 46.53 -2.44 -21.17
N ALA A 15 45.43 -2.50 -20.43
CA ALA A 15 44.15 -1.93 -20.89
C ALA A 15 43.22 -1.69 -19.69
N VAL A 16 43.69 -0.90 -18.71
CA VAL A 16 42.79 -0.05 -17.93
C VAL A 16 42.60 1.18 -18.79
N VAL A 17 41.40 1.39 -19.35
CA VAL A 17 40.77 2.69 -19.63
C VAL A 17 39.42 2.46 -20.33
N ALA A 18 38.39 3.08 -19.76
CA ALA A 18 37.13 3.49 -20.37
C ALA A 18 36.11 2.41 -20.79
N ALA A 19 35.26 2.05 -19.84
CA ALA A 19 33.83 1.97 -20.11
C ALA A 19 33.04 2.40 -18.85
N PHE A 20 33.22 3.67 -18.46
CA PHE A 20 32.21 4.42 -17.71
C PHE A 20 31.02 4.66 -18.67
N ALA A 21 30.29 3.60 -18.99
CA ALA A 21 29.08 3.67 -19.78
C ALA A 21 27.89 3.78 -18.83
N SER A 22 27.57 5.04 -18.53
CA SER A 22 26.20 5.48 -18.33
C SER A 22 25.46 4.80 -17.18
N LEU A 23 25.72 5.30 -15.96
CA LEU A 23 24.66 5.43 -14.97
C LEU A 23 23.62 6.41 -15.56
N ALA A 24 22.75 5.89 -16.44
CA ALA A 24 21.49 6.53 -16.72
C ALA A 24 20.71 6.45 -15.41
N ALA A 25 20.91 7.43 -14.55
CA ALA A 25 19.94 7.80 -13.54
C ALA A 25 18.69 8.18 -14.34
N ALA A 26 17.88 7.16 -14.66
CA ALA A 26 16.50 7.37 -15.04
C ALA A 26 15.96 8.32 -13.98
N PRO A 27 15.33 9.45 -14.36
CA PRO A 27 14.65 10.24 -13.37
C PRO A 27 13.68 9.27 -12.72
N ALA A 28 13.88 9.01 -11.43
CA ALA A 28 12.83 8.49 -10.59
C ALA A 28 11.76 9.59 -10.63
N VAL A 29 10.93 9.56 -11.67
CA VAL A 29 9.63 10.17 -11.67
C VAL A 29 8.99 9.53 -10.45
N HIS A 30 8.95 10.29 -9.37
CA HIS A 30 8.23 9.93 -8.18
C HIS A 30 6.78 9.84 -8.66
N ALA A 31 6.37 8.66 -9.11
CA ALA A 31 4.99 8.38 -9.41
C ALA A 31 4.28 8.57 -8.08
N ALA A 32 3.66 9.75 -7.90
CA ALA A 32 2.94 10.10 -6.70
C ALA A 32 2.08 8.90 -6.34
N LYS A 33 2.29 8.33 -5.16
CA LYS A 33 1.53 7.16 -4.75
C LYS A 33 0.12 7.64 -4.45
N VAL A 34 -0.75 7.50 -5.44
CA VAL A 34 -2.18 7.81 -5.32
C VAL A 34 -2.88 6.61 -4.70
N SER A 35 -3.67 6.85 -3.66
CA SER A 35 -4.51 5.86 -2.99
C SER A 35 -5.94 6.39 -2.81
N GLN A 36 -6.89 5.49 -2.65
CA GLN A 36 -8.27 5.80 -2.25
C GLN A 36 -8.48 5.40 -0.80
N GLU A 37 -9.08 6.30 -0.03
CA GLU A 37 -9.59 6.04 1.31
C GLU A 37 -11.11 5.90 1.27
N GLY A 38 -11.61 4.74 1.67
CA GLY A 38 -13.02 4.49 1.94
C GLY A 38 -13.32 4.65 3.44
N ARG A 39 -14.55 5.05 3.77
CA ARG A 39 -15.01 5.17 5.16
C ARG A 39 -16.36 4.48 5.33
N CYS A 40 -16.48 3.71 6.41
CA CYS A 40 -17.72 3.10 6.87
C CYS A 40 -17.96 3.49 8.33
N SER A 41 -19.23 3.66 8.72
CA SER A 41 -19.60 3.92 10.11
C SER A 41 -20.91 3.27 10.49
N ILE A 42 -21.10 2.92 11.77
CA ILE A 42 -22.43 2.57 12.29
C ILE A 42 -23.25 3.86 12.38
N LYS A 43 -24.48 3.83 11.88
CA LYS A 43 -25.37 5.00 11.94
C LYS A 43 -25.62 5.44 13.38
N GLU A 44 -25.58 6.75 13.63
CA GLU A 44 -25.90 7.37 14.92
C GLU A 44 -27.31 6.98 15.43
N ASN A 45 -28.24 6.76 14.50
CA ASN A 45 -29.62 6.38 14.81
C ASN A 45 -29.87 4.86 14.88
N ALA A 46 -28.83 4.02 14.92
CA ALA A 46 -29.00 2.60 15.21
C ALA A 46 -29.72 2.39 16.57
N PRO A 47 -30.43 1.28 16.83
CA PRO A 47 -31.06 1.02 18.13
C PRO A 47 -30.08 1.13 19.31
N ALA A 48 -30.58 1.57 20.48
CA ALA A 48 -29.73 1.72 21.66
C ALA A 48 -29.34 0.35 22.23
N ASP A 49 -30.27 -0.59 22.25
CA ASP A 49 -29.97 -1.97 22.60
C ASP A 49 -29.99 -2.81 21.31
N PRO A 50 -28.93 -3.55 20.95
CA PRO A 50 -27.64 -3.70 21.65
C PRO A 50 -26.55 -2.70 21.20
N CYS A 51 -26.87 -1.73 20.33
CA CYS A 51 -25.85 -0.99 19.57
C CYS A 51 -25.43 0.38 20.15
N LYS A 52 -25.85 0.75 21.37
CA LYS A 52 -25.56 2.07 21.96
C LYS A 52 -24.07 2.38 22.02
N ALA A 53 -23.24 1.38 22.33
CA ALA A 53 -21.79 1.52 22.37
C ALA A 53 -21.14 1.65 20.99
N ASP A 54 -21.80 1.13 19.96
CA ASP A 54 -21.25 1.06 18.60
C ASP A 54 -21.75 2.21 17.69
N ARG A 55 -22.73 3.00 18.13
CA ARG A 55 -23.25 4.17 17.38
C ARG A 55 -22.13 5.15 17.07
N GLY A 56 -22.06 5.61 15.82
CA GLY A 56 -21.06 6.58 15.39
C GLY A 56 -19.65 6.01 15.19
N LEU A 57 -19.39 4.76 15.60
CA LEU A 57 -18.10 4.11 15.33
C LEU A 57 -17.83 4.14 13.83
N SER A 58 -16.61 4.50 13.48
CA SER A 58 -16.18 4.60 12.10
C SER A 58 -14.81 3.98 11.91
N ALA A 59 -14.61 3.40 10.74
CA ALA A 59 -13.32 2.89 10.31
C ALA A 59 -13.07 3.30 8.86
N THR A 60 -11.80 3.34 8.50
CA THR A 60 -11.33 3.62 7.15
C THR A 60 -10.56 2.45 6.59
N GLY A 61 -10.46 2.39 5.27
CA GLY A 61 -9.64 1.45 4.55
C GLY A 61 -8.95 2.20 3.42
N VAL A 62 -7.67 1.93 3.19
CA VAL A 62 -6.86 2.61 2.18
C VAL A 62 -6.33 1.59 1.18
N VAL A 63 -6.53 1.84 -0.11
CA VAL A 63 -6.09 0.96 -1.21
C VAL A 63 -5.40 1.78 -2.29
N PRO A 64 -4.29 1.31 -2.88
CA PRO A 64 -3.62 2.00 -3.98
C PRO A 64 -4.52 2.18 -5.21
N GLY A 65 -4.32 3.29 -5.93
CA GLY A 65 -5.07 3.65 -7.14
C GLY A 65 -6.12 4.72 -6.90
N LYS A 66 -6.76 5.17 -7.99
CA LYS A 66 -7.81 6.21 -7.99
C LYS A 66 -9.12 5.81 -8.65
N SER A 67 -9.23 4.56 -9.10
CA SER A 67 -10.41 4.05 -9.81
C SER A 67 -11.62 3.87 -8.90
N HIS A 68 -12.79 3.71 -9.50
CA HIS A 68 -14.00 3.28 -8.81
C HIS A 68 -13.80 1.93 -8.09
N ASP A 69 -13.06 1.01 -8.70
CA ASP A 69 -12.74 -0.29 -8.09
C ASP A 69 -11.85 -0.15 -6.85
N ALA A 70 -10.85 0.74 -6.90
CA ALA A 70 -10.03 1.07 -5.73
C ALA A 70 -10.88 1.65 -4.60
N CYS A 71 -11.85 2.53 -4.91
CA CYS A 71 -12.81 3.02 -3.94
C CYS A 71 -13.70 1.89 -3.36
N THR A 72 -14.17 0.97 -4.20
CA THR A 72 -14.97 -0.18 -3.77
C THR A 72 -14.17 -1.10 -2.84
N ALA A 73 -12.91 -1.38 -3.19
CA ALA A 73 -11.99 -2.15 -2.36
C ALA A 73 -11.67 -1.45 -1.04
N ALA A 74 -11.44 -0.13 -1.07
CA ALA A 74 -11.18 0.67 0.13
C ALA A 74 -12.39 0.68 1.08
N LYS A 75 -13.62 0.74 0.56
CA LYS A 75 -14.85 0.59 1.36
C LYS A 75 -15.03 -0.81 1.93
N LYS A 76 -14.66 -1.86 1.18
CA LYS A 76 -14.67 -3.24 1.68
C LYS A 76 -13.72 -3.38 2.88
N LEU A 77 -12.49 -2.88 2.75
CA LEU A 77 -11.51 -2.88 3.82
C LEU A 77 -11.98 -2.03 5.02
N ALA A 78 -12.57 -0.86 4.78
CA ALA A 78 -13.16 -0.04 5.84
C ALA A 78 -14.26 -0.78 6.62
N ARG A 79 -15.06 -1.60 5.94
CA ARG A 79 -16.09 -2.42 6.59
C ARG A 79 -15.48 -3.57 7.41
N GLU A 80 -14.45 -4.24 6.90
CA GLU A 80 -13.71 -5.28 7.63
C GLU A 80 -13.06 -4.71 8.90
N ASN A 81 -12.45 -3.53 8.78
CA ASN A 81 -11.88 -2.81 9.92
C ASN A 81 -12.96 -2.41 10.93
N LEU A 82 -14.11 -1.91 10.46
CA LEU A 82 -15.24 -1.56 11.34
C LEU A 82 -15.76 -2.80 12.07
N GLU A 83 -15.86 -3.93 11.38
CA GLU A 83 -16.25 -5.20 11.98
C GLU A 83 -15.31 -5.58 13.13
N GLY A 84 -14.00 -5.37 12.99
CA GLY A 84 -13.03 -5.59 14.07
C GLY A 84 -13.22 -4.69 15.30
N LEU A 85 -13.83 -3.51 15.14
CA LEU A 85 -14.05 -2.54 16.22
C LEU A 85 -15.40 -2.68 16.93
N VAL A 86 -16.40 -3.19 16.22
CA VAL A 86 -17.78 -3.29 16.72
C VAL A 86 -17.89 -4.39 17.77
N SER A 87 -18.47 -4.03 18.92
CA SER A 87 -18.63 -4.94 20.07
C SER A 87 -19.70 -5.99 19.80
N ASN A 88 -20.82 -5.61 19.17
CA ASN A 88 -21.89 -6.54 18.79
C ASN A 88 -22.06 -6.61 17.28
N LYS A 89 -21.71 -7.74 16.66
CA LYS A 89 -21.78 -7.96 15.21
C LYS A 89 -23.17 -7.72 14.61
N THR A 90 -24.24 -7.85 15.40
CA THR A 90 -25.61 -7.52 14.97
C THR A 90 -25.75 -6.06 14.54
N CYS A 91 -24.92 -5.17 15.10
CA CYS A 91 -24.91 -3.75 14.78
C CYS A 91 -24.36 -3.45 13.39
N MET A 92 -23.61 -4.37 12.79
CA MET A 92 -23.07 -4.23 11.43
C MET A 92 -24.17 -4.04 10.37
N LYS A 93 -25.42 -4.45 10.62
CA LYS A 93 -26.55 -4.18 9.71
C LYS A 93 -26.90 -2.69 9.59
N TYR A 94 -26.47 -1.87 10.56
CA TYR A 94 -26.61 -0.42 10.56
C TYR A 94 -25.38 0.30 9.99
N THR A 95 -24.45 -0.42 9.36
CA THR A 95 -23.29 0.17 8.71
C THR A 95 -23.72 1.05 7.54
N ASN A 96 -23.09 2.21 7.43
CA ASN A 96 -23.20 3.12 6.32
C ASN A 96 -21.82 3.38 5.71
N CYS A 97 -21.64 2.97 4.45
CA CYS A 97 -20.45 3.23 3.63
C CYS A 97 -20.76 4.13 2.42
N SER A 98 -21.86 4.91 2.47
CA SER A 98 -22.29 5.74 1.34
C SER A 98 -21.37 6.93 1.08
N LYS A 99 -20.52 7.30 2.05
CA LYS A 99 -19.58 8.42 1.91
C LYS A 99 -18.68 8.22 0.67
N PRO A 100 -18.40 9.29 -0.11
CA PRO A 100 -17.48 9.21 -1.23
C PRO A 100 -16.07 8.85 -0.74
N CYS A 101 -15.30 8.16 -1.56
CA CYS A 101 -13.89 7.91 -1.26
C CYS A 101 -13.06 9.18 -1.43
N LYS A 102 -12.04 9.31 -0.59
CA LYS A 102 -11.08 10.41 -0.66
C LYS A 102 -9.82 9.93 -1.38
N VAL A 103 -9.39 10.67 -2.38
CA VAL A 103 -8.09 10.46 -3.02
C VAL A 103 -6.99 11.02 -2.10
N ILE A 104 -5.98 10.21 -1.83
CA ILE A 104 -4.78 10.56 -1.08
C ILE A 104 -3.60 10.51 -2.05
N GLU A 105 -2.88 11.61 -2.18
CA GLU A 105 -1.66 11.69 -2.98
C GLU A 105 -0.46 11.82 -2.03
N SER A 106 0.44 10.85 -2.10
CA SER A 106 1.72 10.89 -1.38
C SER A 106 2.76 11.55 -2.30
N GLN A 107 3.42 12.60 -1.80
CA GLN A 107 4.56 13.24 -2.48
C GLN A 107 5.82 12.38 -2.37
#